data_AF-A0A480AVM3-F1
#
_entry.id   AF-A0A480AVM3-F1
#
_cell.length_a   1.000
_cell.length_b   1.000
_cell.length_c   1.000
_cell.angle_alpha   90.00
_cell.angle_beta   90.00
_cell.angle_gamma   90.00
#
_symmetry.space_group_name_H-M   'P 1'
#
loop_
_entity.id
_entity.type
_entity.pdbx_description
1 polymer ?
#
loop_
_entity_poly.entity_id
_entity_poly.type
_entity_poly.pdbx_seq_one_letter_code
_entity_poly.pdbx_strand_id
1 'polypeptide(L)' 'MSAEAAFTRSWRVGAYRATLSCPRPRPGVTASACIEWEPSIPQRMTPAEVTEYRAGRDSALADLARELRVSVAVVDL' A
#
# COMPACT_ATOMS: atom_id res chain seq x y z
N MET A 1 11.20 -0.05 -18.46
CA MET A 1 12.09 -0.10 -17.28
C MET A 1 11.22 0.07 -16.05
N SER A 2 11.00 -0.98 -15.26
CA SER A 2 10.36 -0.82 -13.95
C SER A 2 11.35 -0.07 -13.06
N ALA A 3 10.93 1.07 -12.50
CA ALA A 3 11.68 1.65 -11.40
C ALA A 3 11.62 0.63 -10.25
N GLU A 4 12.77 0.16 -9.78
CA GLU A 4 12.86 -0.71 -8.60
C GLU A 4 12.17 0.00 -7.43
N ALA A 5 11.20 -0.67 -6.80
CA ALA A 5 10.47 -0.09 -5.67
C ALA A 5 11.46 0.16 -4.52
N ALA A 6 11.48 1.38 -4.00
CA ALA A 6 12.32 1.72 -2.85
C ALA A 6 11.69 1.28 -1.53
N PHE A 7 10.41 0.94 -1.56
CA PHE A 7 9.65 0.39 -0.45
C PHE A 7 8.65 -0.63 -0.98
N THR A 8 8.58 -1.78 -0.34
CA THR A 8 7.56 -2.81 -0.59
C THR A 8 7.09 -3.42 0.72
N ARG A 9 5.78 -3.54 0.92
CA ARG A 9 5.18 -4.30 2.04
C ARG A 9 3.96 -5.06 1.56
N SER A 10 3.81 -6.28 2.06
CA SER A 10 2.67 -7.13 1.76
C SER A 10 1.95 -7.56 3.03
N TRP A 11 0.63 -7.63 2.98
CA TRP A 11 -0.20 -8.16 4.06
C TRP A 11 -1.34 -9.02 3.51
N ARG A 12 -1.94 -9.81 4.41
CA ARG A 12 -3.07 -10.68 4.09
C ARG A 12 -4.39 -9.96 4.35
N VAL A 13 -5.37 -10.24 3.49
CA VAL A 13 -6.76 -9.79 3.61
C VAL A 13 -7.63 -10.97 3.21
N GLY A 14 -8.16 -11.71 4.17
CA GLY A 14 -8.83 -12.99 3.94
C GLY A 14 -8.00 -13.95 3.06
N ALA A 15 -8.55 -14.31 1.90
CA ALA A 15 -7.89 -15.17 0.92
C ALA A 15 -6.82 -14.44 0.08
N TYR A 16 -6.84 -13.11 0.05
CA TYR A 16 -6.01 -12.28 -0.82
C TYR A 16 -4.71 -11.83 -0.15
N ARG A 17 -3.75 -11.42 -0.98
CA ARG A 17 -2.55 -10.70 -0.56
C ARG A 17 -2.55 -9.33 -1.23
N ALA A 18 -2.42 -8.27 -0.44
CA ALA A 18 -2.19 -6.92 -0.92
C ALA A 18 -0.70 -6.61 -0.79
N THR A 19 -0.11 -5.98 -1.81
CA THR A 19 1.28 -5.54 -1.81
C THR A 19 1.36 -4.07 -2.18
N LEU A 20 1.74 -3.22 -1.22
CA LEU A 20 2.07 -1.83 -1.44
C LEU A 20 3.50 -1.71 -1.94
N SER A 21 3.71 -1.06 -3.07
CA SER A 21 5.02 -0.68 -3.60
C SER A 21 5.10 0.83 -3.82
N CYS A 22 6.24 1.43 -3.51
CA CYS A 22 6.48 2.86 -3.72
C CYS A 22 7.92 3.09 -4.23
N PRO A 23 8.10 3.81 -5.34
CA PRO A 23 9.42 4.25 -5.77
C PRO A 23 9.92 5.35 -4.84
N ARG A 24 11.25 5.57 -4.77
CA ARG A 24 11.80 6.65 -3.95
C ARG A 24 11.32 8.01 -4.48
N PRO A 25 10.63 8.84 -3.66
CA PRO A 25 10.24 10.17 -4.06
C PRO A 25 11.46 11.02 -4.38
N ARG A 26 11.35 11.88 -5.41
CA ARG A 26 12.40 12.85 -5.76
C ARG A 26 11.87 14.26 -5.51
N PRO A 27 12.70 15.21 -5.02
CA PRO A 27 12.27 16.58 -4.83
C PRO A 27 11.66 17.17 -6.10
N GLY A 28 10.49 17.81 -5.96
CA GLY A 28 9.77 18.44 -7.08
C GLY A 28 9.05 17.47 -8.03
N VAL A 29 9.04 16.15 -7.75
CA VAL A 29 8.39 15.14 -8.60
C VAL A 29 7.33 14.38 -7.80
N THR A 30 6.13 14.27 -8.37
CA THR A 30 5.10 13.39 -7.84
C THR A 30 5.49 11.93 -8.07
N ALA A 31 5.56 11.16 -6.99
CA ALA A 31 5.71 9.72 -7.03
C ALA A 31 4.37 9.04 -6.71
N SER A 32 4.06 7.96 -7.42
CA SER A 32 2.87 7.15 -7.17
C SER A 32 3.25 5.87 -6.45
N ALA A 33 2.54 5.55 -5.36
CA ALA A 33 2.55 4.22 -4.77
C ALA A 33 1.38 3.40 -5.34
N CYS A 34 1.57 2.09 -5.46
CA CYS A 34 0.56 1.18 -5.99
C CYS A 34 0.30 0.05 -5.00
N ILE A 35 -0.95 -0.40 -4.88
CA ILE A 35 -1.30 -1.64 -4.19
C ILE A 35 -1.75 -2.66 -5.22
N GLU A 36 -0.99 -3.74 -5.35
CA GLU A 36 -1.31 -4.88 -6.21
C GLU A 36 -1.91 -6.01 -5.39
N TRP A 37 -2.76 -6.83 -6.03
CA TRP A 37 -3.50 -7.89 -5.36
C TRP A 37 -3.26 -9.25 -6.01
N GLU A 38 -3.10 -10.27 -5.17
CA GLU A 38 -2.97 -11.66 -5.59
C GLU A 38 -4.05 -12.53 -4.89
N PRO A 39 -4.62 -13.53 -5.59
CA PRO A 39 -4.37 -13.90 -6.99
C PRO A 39 -5.06 -12.97 -8.01
N SER A 40 -5.99 -12.14 -7.56
CA SER A 40 -6.71 -11.16 -8.36
C SER A 40 -7.22 -10.02 -7.47
N ILE A 41 -7.64 -8.92 -8.09
CA ILE A 41 -8.29 -7.82 -7.36
C ILE A 41 -9.63 -8.30 -6.81
N PRO A 42 -9.89 -8.16 -5.50
CA PRO A 42 -11.18 -8.54 -4.93
C PRO A 42 -12.33 -7.74 -5.57
N GLN A 43 -13.36 -8.43 -6.09
CA GLN A 43 -14.55 -7.76 -6.62
C GLN A 43 -15.51 -7.31 -5.52
N ARG A 44 -15.52 -8.03 -4.40
CA ARG A 44 -16.28 -7.71 -3.19
C ARG A 44 -15.43 -8.11 -2.00
N MET A 45 -15.49 -7.31 -0.94
CA MET A 45 -14.90 -7.62 0.35
C MET A 45 -16.00 -7.66 1.39
N THR A 46 -15.91 -8.62 2.30
CA THR A 46 -16.70 -8.66 3.51
C THR A 46 -16.29 -7.51 4.45
N PRO A 47 -17.14 -7.12 5.42
CA PRO A 47 -16.78 -6.10 6.40
C PRO A 47 -15.47 -6.42 7.16
N ALA A 48 -15.23 -7.69 7.48
CA ALA A 48 -14.00 -8.13 8.13
C ALA A 48 -12.77 -7.91 7.24
N GLU A 49 -12.84 -8.29 5.97
CA GLU A 49 -11.76 -8.06 5.00
C GLU A 49 -11.49 -6.56 4.77
N VAL A 50 -12.52 -5.72 4.78
CA VAL A 50 -12.33 -4.25 4.71
C VAL A 50 -11.55 -3.75 5.93
N THR A 51 -11.87 -4.23 7.13
CA THR A 51 -11.14 -3.89 8.35
C THR A 51 -9.69 -4.37 8.30
N GLU A 52 -9.45 -5.62 7.87
CA GLU A 52 -8.11 -6.18 7.68
C GLU A 52 -7.30 -5.38 6.66
N TYR A 53 -7.91 -5.03 5.52
CA TYR A 53 -7.28 -4.23 4.48
C TYR A 53 -6.86 -2.86 5.02
N ARG A 54 -7.76 -2.15 5.71
CA ARG A 54 -7.46 -0.82 6.28
C ARG A 54 -6.35 -0.90 7.31
N ALA A 55 -6.41 -1.86 8.24
CA ALA A 55 -5.38 -2.04 9.25
C ALA A 55 -3.99 -2.32 8.61
N GLY A 56 -3.94 -3.19 7.61
CA GLY A 56 -2.70 -3.49 6.88
C GLY A 56 -2.18 -2.31 6.07
N ARG A 57 -3.07 -1.59 5.36
CA ARG A 57 -2.75 -0.36 4.62
C ARG A 57 -2.14 0.68 5.56
N ASP A 58 -2.79 0.96 6.68
CA ASP A 58 -2.39 2.02 7.59
C ASP A 58 -1.05 1.68 8.26
N SER A 59 -0.82 0.41 8.61
CA SER A 59 0.48 -0.06 9.09
C SER A 59 1.58 0.06 8.03
N ALA A 60 1.30 -0.35 6.79
CA ALA A 60 2.27 -0.26 5.70
C ALA A 60 2.62 1.20 5.36
N LEU A 61 1.64 2.10 5.42
CA LEU A 61 1.84 3.53 5.23
C LEU A 61 2.64 4.17 6.36
N ALA A 62 2.43 3.76 7.61
CA ALA A 62 3.25 4.22 8.74
C ALA A 62 4.72 3.78 8.59
N ASP A 63 4.96 2.55 8.11
CA ASP A 63 6.31 2.07 7.82
C ASP A 63 6.93 2.81 6.63
N LEU A 64 6.16 3.07 5.57
CA LEU A 64 6.60 3.87 4.42
C LEU A 64 7.02 5.28 4.87
N ALA A 65 6.20 5.93 5.68
CA ALA A 65 6.48 7.26 6.23
C ALA A 65 7.81 7.29 6.98
N ARG A 66 8.06 6.28 7.82
CA ARG A 66 9.31 6.14 8.58
C ARG A 66 10.51 5.86 7.67
N GLU A 67 10.38 4.93 6.73
CA GLU A 67 11.48 4.45 5.89
C GLU A 67 11.91 5.50 4.85
N LEU A 68 10.93 6.16 4.23
CA LEU A 68 11.19 7.19 3.21
C LEU A 68 11.26 8.61 3.78
N ARG A 69 11.06 8.77 5.10
CA ARG A 69 11.04 10.07 5.81
C ARG A 69 10.05 11.05 5.19
N VAL A 70 8.85 10.57 4.91
CA VAL A 70 7.73 11.35 4.36
C VAL A 70 6.57 11.40 5.34
N SER A 71 5.65 12.34 5.15
CA SER A 71 4.36 12.33 5.83
C SER A 71 3.32 11.59 4.99
N VAL A 72 2.37 10.94 5.65
CA VAL A 72 1.25 10.27 4.98
C VAL A 72 -0.05 10.74 5.61
N ALA A 73 -1.07 10.93 4.76
CA ALA A 73 -2.45 11.12 5.15
C ALA A 73 -3.33 10.20 4.30
N VAL A 74 -4.40 9.70 4.89
CA VAL A 74 -5.41 8.89 4.20
C VAL A 74 -6.72 9.66 4.19
N VAL A 75 -7.35 9.73 3.03
CA VAL A 75 -8.69 10.30 2.87
C VAL A 75 -9.58 9.19 2.31
N ASP A 76 -10.48 8.68 3.16
CA ASP A 76 -11.49 7.69 2.76
C ASP A 76 -12.80 8.44 2.42
N LEU A 77 -13.44 8.09 1.29
CA LEU A 77 -14.69 8.67 0.79
C LEU A 77 -15.90 7.79 1.12
#